data_AF-A0A0C2WXG6-F1
#
_entry.id   AF-A0A0C2WXG6-F1
#
_cell.length_a   1.000
_cell.length_b   1.000
_cell.length_c   1.000
_cell.angle_alpha   90.00
_cell.angle_beta   90.00
_cell.angle_gamma   90.00
#
_symmetry.space_group_name_H-M   'P 1'
#
loop_
_entity.id
_entity.type
_entity.pdbx_description
1 polymer ?
#
loop_
_entity_poly.entity_id
_entity_poly.type
_entity_poly.pdbx_seq_one_letter_code
_entity_poly.pdbx_strand_id
1 'polypeptide(L)'
;MSTCYTPTGLVLFSVCYGACYGSTFSLYGPLSVHVAPSKGKVLGYAWTSSSVAAVIGAPLGAALVGKDYIWWRGVLFAALCYLVAAVLQLVARGIHARHLREKKVGKGLI
;
A
#
# COMPACT_ATOMS: atom_id res chain seq x y z
N MET A 1 -12.40 -12.17 16.65
CA MET A 1 -13.54 -11.59 15.89
C MET A 1 -14.46 -10.68 16.73
N SER A 2 -14.07 -10.26 17.95
CA SER A 2 -14.89 -9.36 18.80
C SER A 2 -14.33 -7.93 18.94
N THR A 3 -13.18 -7.64 18.32
CA THR A 3 -12.49 -6.35 18.42
C THR A 3 -13.15 -5.23 17.60
N CYS A 4 -14.04 -5.54 16.65
CA CYS A 4 -14.72 -4.51 15.84
C CYS A 4 -16.07 -4.05 16.42
N TYR A 5 -16.64 -4.77 17.40
CA TYR A 5 -17.91 -4.40 18.04
C TYR A 5 -17.72 -3.66 19.37
N THR A 6 -16.50 -3.67 19.91
CA THR A 6 -16.15 -2.94 21.12
C THR A 6 -15.36 -1.67 20.76
N PRO A 7 -15.69 -0.51 21.34
CA PRO A 7 -15.06 0.77 21.00
C PRO A 7 -13.53 0.74 21.18
N THR A 8 -13.04 -0.01 22.18
CA THR A 8 -11.60 -0.19 22.43
C THR A 8 -10.86 -0.83 21.26
N GLY A 9 -11.44 -1.85 20.63
CA GLY A 9 -10.78 -2.53 19.52
C GLY A 9 -10.83 -1.72 18.22
N LEU A 10 -11.85 -0.87 18.05
CA LEU A 10 -11.91 0.09 16.95
C LEU A 10 -10.79 1.15 17.08
N VAL A 11 -10.55 1.65 18.29
CA VAL A 11 -9.48 2.62 18.57
C VAL A 11 -8.11 2.00 18.30
N LEU A 12 -7.87 0.79 18.81
CA LEU A 12 -6.59 0.10 18.60
C LEU A 12 -6.35 -0.19 17.11
N PHE A 13 -7.38 -0.62 16.39
CA PHE A 13 -7.33 -0.81 14.94
C PHE A 13 -7.02 0.50 14.21
N SER A 14 -7.69 1.61 14.58
CA SER A 14 -7.48 2.92 13.96
C SER A 14 -6.06 3.44 14.17
N VAL A 15 -5.50 3.30 15.38
CA VAL A 15 -4.12 3.71 15.68
C VAL A 15 -3.12 2.88 14.88
N CYS A 16 -3.25 1.55 14.88
CA CYS A 16 -2.36 0.67 14.11
C CYS A 16 -2.46 0.94 12.60
N TYR A 17 -3.69 1.09 12.08
CA TYR A 17 -3.92 1.42 10.68
C TYR A 17 -3.31 2.77 10.32
N GLY A 18 -3.56 3.80 11.13
CA GLY A 18 -3.03 5.15 10.91
C GLY A 18 -1.50 5.20 10.92
N ALA A 19 -0.85 4.52 11.87
CA ALA A 19 0.62 4.47 11.94
C ALA A 19 1.24 3.73 10.75
N CYS A 20 0.72 2.54 10.41
CA CYS A 20 1.27 1.72 9.32
C CYS A 20 0.98 2.32 7.94
N TYR A 21 -0.23 2.82 7.72
CA TYR A 21 -0.59 3.45 6.45
C TYR A 21 0.10 4.80 6.29
N GLY A 22 0.12 5.61 7.34
CA GLY A 22 0.73 6.95 7.32
C GLY A 22 2.23 6.90 7.07
N SER A 23 2.95 5.95 7.68
CA SER A 23 4.39 5.77 7.39
C SER A 23 4.64 5.37 5.93
N THR A 24 3.82 4.47 5.37
CA THR A 24 3.92 4.05 3.97
C THR A 24 3.65 5.22 3.02
N PHE A 25 2.60 5.99 3.28
CA PHE A 25 2.22 7.15 2.47
C PHE A 25 3.27 8.27 2.53
N SER A 26 3.83 8.53 3.71
CA SER A 26 4.90 9.53 3.88
C SER A 26 6.19 9.18 3.11
N LEU A 27 6.49 7.90 2.96
CA LEU A 27 7.65 7.43 2.20
C LEU A 27 7.39 7.35 0.68
N TYR A 28 6.13 7.28 0.26
CA TYR A 28 5.76 7.11 -1.15
C TYR A 28 6.31 8.24 -2.03
N GLY A 29 6.08 9.50 -1.65
CA GLY A 29 6.57 10.67 -2.40
C GLY A 29 8.09 10.69 -2.58
N PRO A 30 8.89 10.64 -1.50
CA PRO A 30 10.35 10.60 -1.58
C PRO A 30 10.88 9.41 -2.39
N LEU A 31 10.29 8.21 -2.24
CA LEU A 31 10.70 7.02 -2.99
C LEU A 31 10.41 7.17 -4.50
N SER A 32 9.25 7.71 -4.86
CA SER A 32 8.90 7.96 -6.26
C SER A 32 9.87 8.94 -6.92
N VAL A 33 10.29 10.00 -6.20
CA VAL A 33 11.28 10.96 -6.71
C VAL A 33 12.68 10.35 -6.83
N HIS A 34 13.06 9.47 -5.90
CA HIS A 34 14.36 8.80 -5.92
C HIS A 34 14.49 7.79 -7.07
N VAL A 35 13.40 7.09 -7.40
CA VAL A 35 13.38 6.08 -8.48
C VAL A 35 13.16 6.72 -9.86
N ALA A 36 12.55 7.90 -9.92
CA ALA A 36 12.21 8.56 -11.18
C ALA A 36 13.42 9.24 -11.85
N PRO A 37 13.78 8.88 -13.10
CA PRO A 37 14.76 9.63 -13.88
C PRO A 37 14.25 11.01 -14.32
N SER A 38 12.91 11.21 -14.38
CA SER A 38 12.26 12.50 -14.62
C SER A 38 11.27 12.83 -13.50
N LYS A 39 11.57 13.88 -12.72
CA LYS A 39 10.95 14.16 -11.42
C LYS A 39 9.44 14.45 -11.47
N GLY A 40 8.94 15.04 -12.57
CA GLY A 40 7.55 15.46 -12.69
C GLY A 40 6.60 14.41 -13.28
N LYS A 41 6.96 13.82 -14.43
CA LYS A 41 6.06 12.92 -15.17
C LYS A 41 5.84 11.59 -14.45
N VAL A 42 6.90 10.98 -13.93
CA VAL A 42 6.82 9.67 -13.26
C VAL A 42 6.07 9.76 -11.94
N LEU A 43 6.25 10.86 -11.19
CA LEU A 43 5.48 11.11 -9.99
C LEU A 43 3.99 11.23 -10.33
N GLY A 44 3.65 12.00 -11.37
CA GLY A 44 2.27 12.10 -11.87
C GLY A 44 1.66 10.72 -12.17
N TYR A 45 2.34 9.87 -12.95
CA TYR A 45 1.84 8.52 -13.27
C TYR A 45 1.67 7.63 -12.03
N ALA A 46 2.59 7.72 -11.06
CA ALA A 46 2.50 6.97 -9.81
C ALA A 46 1.24 7.37 -9.02
N TRP A 47 0.98 8.67 -8.89
CA TRP A 47 -0.22 9.18 -8.22
C TRP A 47 -1.51 8.91 -8.99
N THR A 48 -1.50 8.92 -10.32
CA THR A 48 -2.67 8.58 -11.13
C THR A 48 -3.20 7.18 -10.82
N SER A 49 -2.31 6.19 -10.65
CA SER A 49 -2.72 4.84 -10.27
C SER A 49 -3.43 4.82 -8.91
N SER A 50 -2.94 5.60 -7.93
CA SER A 50 -3.58 5.73 -6.63
C SER A 50 -4.96 6.39 -6.72
N SER A 51 -5.11 7.43 -7.55
CA SER A 51 -6.40 8.09 -7.78
C SER A 51 -7.42 7.16 -8.42
N VAL A 52 -7.03 6.36 -9.42
CA VAL A 52 -7.92 5.37 -10.05
C VAL A 52 -8.38 4.33 -9.01
N ALA A 53 -7.46 3.83 -8.19
CA ALA A 53 -7.80 2.90 -7.12
C ALA A 53 -8.75 3.51 -6.09
N ALA A 54 -8.60 4.79 -5.75
CA ALA A 54 -9.50 5.48 -4.82
C ALA A 54 -10.94 5.60 -5.38
N VAL A 55 -11.06 5.90 -6.67
CA VAL A 55 -12.37 6.01 -7.35
C VAL A 55 -13.08 4.66 -7.44
N ILE A 56 -12.34 3.57 -7.68
CA ILE A 56 -12.91 2.21 -7.78
C ILE A 56 -13.16 1.60 -6.39
N GLY A 57 -12.28 1.86 -5.43
CA GLY A 57 -12.33 1.30 -4.09
C GLY A 57 -13.53 1.79 -3.28
N ALA A 58 -13.91 3.07 -3.42
CA ALA A 58 -15.06 3.64 -2.72
C ALA A 58 -16.40 2.96 -3.05
N PRO A 59 -16.83 2.81 -4.33
CA PRO A 59 -18.06 2.12 -4.67
C PRO A 59 -18.00 0.62 -4.39
N LEU A 60 -16.84 -0.03 -4.54
CA LEU A 60 -16.67 -1.45 -4.17
C LEU A 60 -16.84 -1.65 -2.66
N GLY A 61 -16.20 -0.82 -1.84
CA GLY A 61 -16.33 -0.86 -0.39
C GLY A 61 -17.78 -0.64 0.06
N ALA A 62 -18.46 0.34 -0.54
CA ALA A 62 -19.87 0.59 -0.27
C ALA A 62 -20.77 -0.60 -0.66
N ALA A 63 -20.51 -1.22 -1.82
CA ALA A 63 -21.25 -2.41 -2.27
C ALA A 63 -21.01 -3.63 -1.38
N LEU A 64 -19.79 -3.82 -0.87
CA LEU A 64 -19.40 -4.92 0.02
C LEU A 64 -20.02 -4.83 1.42
N VAL A 65 -20.18 -3.62 1.93
CA VAL A 65 -20.89 -3.36 3.20
C VAL A 65 -22.38 -3.59 3.02
N GLY A 66 -22.94 -3.21 1.87
CA GLY A 66 -24.32 -3.49 1.49
C GLY A 66 -25.37 -2.82 2.38
N LYS A 67 -26.64 -3.15 2.17
CA LYS A 67 -27.78 -2.64 2.96
C LYS A 67 -27.79 -3.17 4.40
N ASP A 68 -27.23 -4.35 4.62
CA ASP A 68 -27.19 -5.02 5.94
C ASP A 68 -26.00 -4.58 6.80
N TYR A 69 -25.24 -3.56 6.36
CA TYR A 69 -24.08 -3.00 7.07
C TYR A 69 -23.10 -4.07 7.59
N ILE A 70 -22.74 -5.04 6.75
CA ILE A 70 -21.81 -6.12 7.12
C ILE A 70 -20.36 -5.63 6.97
N TRP A 71 -19.90 -4.85 7.96
CA TRP A 71 -18.59 -4.19 7.95
C TRP A 71 -17.39 -5.14 7.80
N TRP A 72 -17.48 -6.36 8.33
CA TRP A 72 -16.38 -7.34 8.26
C TRP A 72 -15.95 -7.67 6.83
N ARG A 73 -16.90 -7.67 5.87
CA ARG A 73 -16.61 -7.93 4.45
C ARG A 73 -15.75 -6.83 3.83
N GLY A 74 -16.05 -5.58 4.16
CA GLY A 74 -15.25 -4.43 3.72
C GLY A 74 -13.84 -4.43 4.33
N VAL A 75 -13.73 -4.77 5.61
CA VAL A 75 -12.43 -4.88 6.30
C VAL A 75 -11.56 -5.98 5.68
N LEU A 76 -12.13 -7.15 5.39
CA LEU A 76 -11.42 -8.25 4.73
C LEU A 76 -10.96 -7.87 3.32
N PHE A 77 -11.82 -7.21 2.54
CA PHE A 77 -11.47 -6.73 1.20
C PHE A 77 -10.27 -5.76 1.26
N ALA A 78 -10.33 -4.77 2.14
CA ALA A 78 -9.24 -3.82 2.32
C ALA A 78 -7.93 -4.54 2.76
N ALA A 79 -8.01 -5.46 3.71
CA ALA A 79 -6.86 -6.22 4.19
C ALA A 79 -6.20 -7.05 3.06
N LEU A 80 -7.00 -7.69 2.20
CA LEU A 80 -6.50 -8.44 1.04
C LEU A 80 -5.80 -7.52 0.04
N CYS A 81 -6.37 -6.35 -0.27
CA CYS A 81 -5.72 -5.37 -1.15
C CYS A 81 -4.36 -4.92 -0.60
N TYR A 82 -4.27 -4.64 0.70
CA TYR A 82 -3.00 -4.29 1.35
C TYR A 82 -2.00 -5.45 1.35
N LEU A 83 -2.46 -6.69 1.54
CA LEU A 83 -1.60 -7.87 1.51
C LEU A 83 -1.01 -8.08 0.11
N VAL A 84 -1.82 -7.99 -0.94
CA VAL A 84 -1.35 -8.07 -2.34
C VAL A 84 -0.34 -6.96 -2.63
N ALA A 85 -0.63 -5.72 -2.22
CA ALA A 85 0.29 -4.59 -2.38
C ALA A 85 1.62 -4.83 -1.65
N ALA A 86 1.58 -5.36 -0.42
CA ALA A 86 2.78 -5.68 0.36
C ALA A 86 3.61 -6.77 -0.32
N VAL A 87 2.99 -7.84 -0.85
CA VAL A 87 3.70 -8.89 -1.58
C VAL A 87 4.37 -8.33 -2.83
N LEU A 88 3.65 -7.54 -3.64
CA LEU A 88 4.21 -6.88 -4.82
C LEU A 88 5.41 -5.99 -4.45
N GLN A 89 5.32 -5.25 -3.35
CA GLN A 89 6.40 -4.38 -2.90
C GLN A 89 7.61 -5.15 -2.36
N LEU A 90 7.40 -6.29 -1.67
CA LEU A 90 8.47 -7.18 -1.25
C LEU A 90 9.19 -7.82 -2.45
N VAL A 91 8.44 -8.27 -3.45
CA VAL A 91 9.02 -8.81 -4.70
C VAL A 91 9.83 -7.75 -5.42
N ALA A 92 9.29 -6.53 -5.58
CA ALA A 92 10.00 -5.42 -6.20
C ALA A 92 11.31 -5.08 -5.46
N ARG A 93 11.28 -5.06 -4.12
CA ARG A 93 12.49 -4.88 -3.29
C ARG A 93 13.49 -6.02 -3.48
N GLY A 94 13.01 -7.26 -3.57
CA GLY A 94 13.85 -8.44 -3.82
C GLY A 94 14.57 -8.35 -5.16
N ILE A 95 13.86 -7.98 -6.23
CA ILE A 95 14.43 -7.77 -7.57
C ILE A 95 15.44 -6.62 -7.55
N HIS A 96 15.10 -5.48 -6.92
CA HIS A 96 16.01 -4.34 -6.83
C HIS A 96 17.30 -4.68 -6.07
N ALA A 97 17.21 -5.41 -4.95
CA ALA A 97 18.37 -5.85 -4.19
C ALA A 97 19.26 -6.83 -4.99
N ARG A 98 18.64 -7.71 -5.80
CA ARG A 98 19.38 -8.60 -6.71
C ARG A 98 20.12 -7.81 -7.79
N HIS A 99 19.46 -6.87 -8.48
CA HIS A 99 20.13 -6.02 -9.47
C HIS A 99 21.27 -5.17 -8.89
N LEU A 100 21.13 -4.66 -7.66
CA LEU A 100 22.20 -3.93 -6.99
C LEU A 100 23.40 -4.83 -6.66
N ARG A 101 23.17 -6.09 -6.26
CA ARG A 101 24.24 -7.07 -6.04
C ARG A 101 24.96 -7.40 -7.35
N GLU A 102 24.24 -7.64 -8.42
CA GLU A 102 24.83 -7.94 -9.73
C GLU A 102 25.65 -6.75 -10.28
N LYS A 103 25.17 -5.52 -10.13
CA LYS A 103 25.96 -4.32 -10.49
C LYS A 103 27.24 -4.16 -9.67
N LYS A 104 27.26 -4.58 -8.40
CA LYS A 104 28.48 -4.53 -7.57
C LYS A 104 29.50 -5.58 -8.01
N VAL A 105 29.04 -6.80 -8.32
CA VAL A 105 29.90 -7.89 -8.82
C VAL A 105 30.47 -7.53 -10.20
N GLY A 106 29.64 -7.04 -11.13
CA GLY A 106 30.08 -6.65 -12.48
C GLY A 106 31.02 -5.43 -12.53
N LYS A 107 31.13 -4.67 -11.43
CA LYS A 107 32.09 -3.55 -11.30
C LYS A 107 33.43 -3.96 -10.66
N GLY A 108 33.64 -5.24 -10.35
CA GLY A 108 34.90 -5.73 -9.79
C GLY A 108 35.25 -5.12 -8.42
N LEU A 109 34.24 -4.79 -7.61
CA LEU A 109 34.40 -4.19 -6.27
C LEU A 109 34.42 -5.23 -5.13
N ILE A 110 34.85 -6.45 -5.45
CA ILE A 110 35.20 -7.53 -4.53
C ILE A 110 36.45 -8.22 -5.03
#